data_AF-A0A0C1ZPK4-F1
#
_entry.id   AF-A0A0C1ZPK4-F1
#
_cell.length_a   1.000
_cell.length_b   1.000
_cell.length_c   1.000
_cell.angle_alpha   90.00
_cell.angle_beta   90.00
_cell.angle_gamma   90.00
#
_symmetry.space_group_name_H-M   'P 1'
#
loop_
_entity.id
_entity.type
_entity.pdbx_description
1 polymer ?
#
loop_
_entity_poly.entity_id
_entity_poly.type
_entity_poly.pdbx_seq_one_letter_code
_entity_poly.pdbx_strand_id
1 'polypeptide(L)'
;MQRLRALAWSIPVVTLAFIGCDGDAADSNGDAAVDSTESGDGDGTTGDGDGDTGDGDGDGDTGDGDTGDGDGDTGDGDGDTGDGDDPANAACDALANATPQLLVAATSAAEAATATVVPDGQVVYTVTLPEGAAGFVQLQIADWETTQAFFTTADIDYQITVESNSQVEQPREPAAACPNDGITDQRVFFPHWTPATIEFSATGPREVPLMIIQQQ
;
A
#
# COMPACT_ATOMS: atom_id res chain seq x y z
N MET A 1 16.94 19.88 54.71
CA MET A 1 17.35 18.46 54.68
C MET A 1 16.10 17.60 54.52
N GLN A 2 15.65 17.38 53.29
CA GLN A 2 14.46 16.57 52.98
C GLN A 2 14.90 15.15 52.67
N ARG A 3 14.36 14.19 53.43
CA ARG A 3 14.69 12.77 53.36
C ARG A 3 14.01 12.15 52.13
N LEU A 4 14.81 11.72 51.16
CA LEU A 4 14.39 10.87 50.04
C LEU A 4 13.93 9.50 50.59
N ARG A 5 12.65 9.18 50.41
CA ARG A 5 12.12 7.83 50.63
C ARG A 5 12.23 7.06 49.33
N ALA A 6 13.20 6.15 49.27
CA ALA A 6 13.31 5.16 48.21
C ALA A 6 12.15 4.16 48.34
N LEU A 7 11.19 4.23 47.40
CA LEU A 7 10.18 3.19 47.23
C LEU A 7 10.80 2.09 46.38
N ALA A 8 11.24 1.01 47.03
CA ALA A 8 11.70 -0.20 46.36
C ALA A 8 10.49 -0.93 45.79
N TRP A 9 10.26 -0.78 44.49
CA TRP A 9 9.22 -1.49 43.75
C TRP A 9 9.73 -2.89 43.42
N SER A 10 9.23 -3.88 44.16
CA SER A 10 9.51 -5.31 43.93
C SER A 10 8.76 -5.79 42.69
N ILE A 11 9.49 -6.03 41.60
CA ILE A 11 8.98 -6.66 40.37
C ILE A 11 8.91 -8.16 40.62
N PRO A 12 7.73 -8.82 40.50
CA PRO A 12 7.66 -10.27 40.55
C PRO A 12 8.29 -10.85 39.26
N VAL A 13 9.34 -11.63 39.43
CA VAL A 13 9.95 -12.46 38.38
C VAL A 13 8.98 -13.59 38.05
N VAL A 14 8.24 -13.48 36.95
CA VAL A 14 7.41 -14.55 36.41
C VAL A 14 8.30 -15.41 35.52
N THR A 15 8.69 -16.56 36.04
CA THR A 15 9.46 -17.59 35.32
C THR A 15 8.55 -18.28 34.31
N LEU A 16 8.65 -17.91 33.02
CA LEU A 16 7.97 -18.59 31.93
C LEU A 16 8.69 -19.92 31.65
N ALA A 17 8.03 -21.04 31.94
CA ALA A 17 8.49 -22.37 31.57
C ALA A 17 8.16 -22.63 30.09
N PHE A 18 9.20 -22.78 29.26
CA PHE A 18 9.06 -23.29 27.90
C PHE A 18 8.71 -24.78 27.96
N ILE A 19 7.49 -25.12 27.55
CA ILE A 19 7.09 -26.51 27.25
C ILE A 19 7.58 -26.78 25.83
N GLY A 20 8.60 -27.63 25.71
CA GLY A 20 9.08 -28.15 24.44
C GLY A 20 8.01 -29.05 23.80
N CYS A 21 7.72 -28.80 22.53
CA CYS A 21 7.00 -29.73 21.67
C CYS A 21 8.04 -30.60 20.96
N ASP A 22 8.30 -31.77 21.53
CA ASP A 22 9.02 -32.86 20.89
C ASP A 22 8.05 -33.68 20.03
N GLY A 23 8.37 -33.79 18.74
CA GLY A 23 8.17 -34.97 17.90
C GLY A 23 6.76 -35.36 17.46
N ASP A 24 6.52 -35.35 16.15
CA ASP A 24 6.10 -36.58 15.46
C ASP A 24 6.40 -36.51 13.96
N ALA A 25 7.41 -37.27 13.54
CA ALA A 25 7.68 -37.59 12.16
C ALA A 25 6.80 -38.78 11.77
N ALA A 26 5.64 -38.52 11.17
CA ALA A 26 4.83 -39.56 10.53
C ALA A 26 5.11 -39.57 9.02
N ASP A 27 5.96 -40.51 8.63
CA ASP A 27 5.99 -41.11 7.31
C ASP A 27 4.62 -41.71 6.98
N SER A 28 4.08 -41.40 5.80
CA SER A 28 2.92 -42.08 5.22
C SER A 28 3.02 -42.03 3.70
N ASN A 29 3.81 -42.94 3.15
CA ASN A 29 3.64 -43.45 1.81
C ASN A 29 2.18 -43.90 1.59
N GLY A 30 1.46 -43.22 0.69
CA GLY A 30 0.08 -43.51 0.34
C GLY A 30 -0.18 -43.26 -1.14
N ASP A 31 0.25 -44.23 -1.94
CA ASP A 31 -0.11 -44.44 -3.34
C ASP A 31 -1.64 -44.53 -3.50
N ALA A 32 -2.24 -43.62 -4.27
CA ALA A 32 -3.59 -43.78 -4.79
C ALA A 32 -3.70 -43.09 -6.15
N ALA A 33 -3.52 -43.90 -7.18
CA ALA A 33 -3.97 -43.61 -8.54
C ALA A 33 -5.48 -43.32 -8.60
N VAL A 34 -5.84 -42.19 -9.19
CA VAL A 34 -7.14 -41.87 -9.83
C VAL A 34 -6.79 -40.88 -10.95
N ASP A 35 -6.66 -41.31 -12.20
CA ASP A 35 -7.71 -41.65 -13.17
C ASP A 35 -8.39 -40.42 -13.79
N SER A 36 -8.54 -40.56 -15.12
CA SER A 36 -9.42 -39.85 -16.05
C SER A 36 -9.17 -38.36 -16.37
N THR A 37 -8.34 -38.16 -17.40
CA THR A 37 -8.68 -37.43 -18.65
C THR A 37 -9.92 -36.52 -18.63
N GLU A 38 -9.71 -35.21 -18.75
CA GLU A 38 -10.57 -34.34 -19.56
C GLU A 38 -9.71 -33.34 -20.34
N SER A 39 -9.56 -33.61 -21.64
CA SER A 39 -9.04 -32.70 -22.65
C SER A 39 -10.19 -31.77 -23.05
N GLY A 40 -10.15 -30.52 -22.59
CA GLY A 40 -11.05 -29.47 -23.04
C GLY A 40 -10.35 -28.60 -24.07
N ASP A 41 -10.52 -28.92 -25.36
CA ASP A 41 -10.22 -27.99 -26.45
C ASP A 41 -11.24 -26.86 -26.40
N GLY A 42 -10.81 -25.69 -25.93
CA GLY A 42 -11.59 -24.45 -25.93
C GLY A 42 -11.23 -23.61 -27.16
N ASP A 43 -11.85 -23.93 -28.28
CA ASP A 43 -11.90 -23.15 -29.51
C ASP A 43 -12.89 -21.97 -29.37
N GLY A 44 -12.43 -20.87 -28.77
CA GLY A 44 -13.23 -19.66 -28.55
C GLY A 44 -12.73 -18.44 -29.33
N THR A 45 -13.05 -18.40 -30.62
CA THR A 45 -13.21 -17.23 -31.53
C THR A 45 -12.51 -15.91 -31.20
N THR A 46 -11.59 -15.53 -32.10
CA THR A 46 -11.17 -14.17 -32.42
C THR A 46 -12.39 -13.27 -32.65
N GLY A 47 -12.55 -12.24 -31.83
CA GLY A 47 -13.51 -11.16 -32.05
C GLY A 47 -12.79 -9.96 -32.66
N ASP A 48 -12.87 -9.84 -33.98
CA ASP A 48 -12.44 -8.65 -34.71
C ASP A 48 -13.48 -7.54 -34.48
N GLY A 49 -13.24 -6.74 -33.45
CA GLY A 49 -14.01 -5.53 -33.16
C GLY A 49 -13.50 -4.35 -33.97
N ASP A 50 -13.78 -4.34 -35.27
CA ASP A 50 -13.71 -3.12 -36.10
C ASP A 50 -14.83 -2.17 -35.67
N GLY A 51 -14.48 -1.16 -34.87
CA GLY A 51 -15.39 -0.11 -34.40
C GLY A 51 -14.89 1.27 -34.79
N ASP A 52 -15.17 1.63 -36.04
CA ASP A 52 -15.39 2.98 -36.59
C ASP A 52 -14.57 4.16 -36.02
N THR A 53 -13.59 4.60 -36.82
CA THR A 53 -13.14 6.00 -36.88
C THR A 53 -14.30 6.90 -37.30
N GLY A 54 -14.86 7.63 -36.33
CA GLY A 54 -15.78 8.73 -36.60
C GLY A 54 -14.99 9.97 -37.03
N ASP A 55 -14.92 10.20 -38.35
CA ASP A 55 -14.53 11.48 -38.95
C ASP A 55 -15.66 12.49 -38.72
N GLY A 56 -15.55 13.24 -37.62
CA GLY A 56 -16.40 14.38 -37.32
C GLY A 56 -15.88 15.65 -37.99
N ASP A 57 -16.11 15.77 -39.30
CA ASP A 57 -15.99 17.03 -40.04
C ASP A 57 -17.11 17.99 -39.58
N GLY A 58 -16.81 18.79 -38.55
CA GLY A 58 -17.63 19.92 -38.12
C GLY A 58 -17.06 21.23 -38.66
N ASP A 59 -17.44 21.56 -39.89
CA ASP A 59 -17.26 22.88 -40.48
C ASP A 59 -17.95 23.98 -39.65
N GLY A 60 -17.25 25.10 -39.46
CA GLY A 60 -17.86 26.42 -39.41
C GLY A 60 -18.01 27.06 -38.04
N ASP A 61 -17.05 27.92 -37.69
CA ASP A 61 -17.35 29.34 -37.45
C ASP A 61 -16.07 30.17 -37.54
N THR A 62 -15.90 30.86 -38.68
CA THR A 62 -15.04 32.04 -38.80
C THR A 62 -15.73 33.20 -38.10
N GLY A 63 -15.54 33.29 -36.78
CA GLY A 63 -15.91 34.46 -35.99
C GLY A 63 -14.85 35.54 -36.14
N ASP A 64 -15.17 36.54 -36.95
CA ASP A 64 -14.43 37.79 -37.08
C ASP A 64 -14.52 38.62 -35.79
N GLY A 65 -13.38 39.12 -35.32
CA GLY A 65 -13.30 40.37 -34.55
C GLY A 65 -13.28 40.24 -33.03
N ASP A 66 -12.09 40.34 -32.44
CA ASP A 66 -11.64 41.62 -31.85
C ASP A 66 -10.18 41.48 -31.36
N THR A 67 -9.28 42.21 -32.01
CA THR A 67 -7.96 42.54 -31.47
C THR A 67 -8.18 43.51 -30.30
N GLY A 68 -8.36 42.95 -29.11
CA GLY A 68 -8.28 43.66 -27.84
C GLY A 68 -6.82 43.79 -27.41
N ASP A 69 -6.30 45.02 -27.48
CA ASP A 69 -5.02 45.43 -26.92
C ASP A 69 -5.11 45.51 -25.38
N GLY A 70 -4.13 44.92 -24.69
CA GLY A 70 -3.80 45.23 -23.28
C GLY A 70 -4.61 44.44 -22.25
N ASP A 71 -4.04 43.80 -21.23
CA ASP A 71 -2.71 43.94 -20.66
C ASP A 71 -2.17 42.54 -20.34
N GLY A 72 -0.94 42.30 -20.77
CA GLY A 72 -0.17 41.13 -20.36
C GLY A 72 0.16 41.22 -18.88
N ASP A 73 -0.77 40.80 -18.05
CA ASP A 73 -0.40 40.06 -16.86
C ASP A 73 -0.02 38.65 -17.35
N THR A 74 1.25 38.47 -17.70
CA THR A 74 1.93 37.22 -17.40
C THR A 74 1.93 37.10 -15.87
N GLY A 75 0.75 36.86 -15.30
CA GLY A 75 0.65 36.21 -14.02
C GLY A 75 1.39 34.91 -14.23
N ASP A 76 2.48 34.79 -13.50
CA ASP A 76 3.25 33.57 -13.35
C ASP A 76 2.24 32.52 -12.89
N GLY A 77 1.61 31.86 -13.85
CA GLY A 77 0.65 30.80 -13.61
C GLY A 77 1.44 29.67 -13.00
N ASP A 78 1.75 29.84 -11.72
CA ASP A 78 1.83 28.82 -10.70
C ASP A 78 0.58 28.00 -11.00
N GLY A 79 0.77 26.96 -11.81
CA GLY A 79 -0.29 26.12 -12.28
C GLY A 79 -0.96 25.60 -11.05
N ASP A 80 -2.05 26.26 -10.66
CA ASP A 80 -3.00 25.77 -9.72
C ASP A 80 -3.45 24.47 -10.39
N THR A 81 -2.86 23.35 -9.95
CA THR A 81 -3.22 22.00 -10.33
C THR A 81 -4.59 21.72 -9.73
N GLY A 82 -5.55 22.55 -10.14
CA GLY A 82 -6.93 22.53 -9.71
C GLY A 82 -7.41 21.09 -9.74
N ASP A 83 -7.90 20.67 -8.58
CA ASP A 83 -8.81 19.56 -8.40
C ASP A 83 -8.20 18.14 -8.55
N GLY A 84 -6.88 18.00 -8.75
CA GLY A 84 -6.25 16.71 -9.02
C GLY A 84 -5.45 16.13 -7.83
N ASP A 85 -6.13 15.41 -6.93
CA ASP A 85 -5.56 14.62 -5.83
C ASP A 85 -4.90 15.41 -4.67
N ASP A 86 -5.70 16.21 -3.94
CA ASP A 86 -5.34 16.72 -2.60
C ASP A 86 -4.59 15.71 -1.71
N PRO A 87 -4.96 14.41 -1.68
CA PRO A 87 -4.27 13.45 -0.84
C PRO A 87 -2.87 13.09 -1.33
N ALA A 88 -2.59 13.16 -2.63
CA ALA A 88 -1.26 12.92 -3.17
C ALA A 88 -0.31 14.07 -2.80
N ASN A 89 -0.76 15.32 -2.91
CA ASN A 89 0.04 16.48 -2.50
C ASN A 89 0.33 16.47 -0.99
N ALA A 90 -0.69 16.18 -0.16
CA ALA A 90 -0.53 16.03 1.28
C ALA A 90 0.47 14.91 1.63
N ALA A 91 0.44 13.80 0.88
CA ALA A 91 1.39 12.73 1.06
C ALA A 91 2.82 13.13 0.71
N CYS A 92 3.03 13.88 -0.38
CA CYS A 92 4.35 14.41 -0.74
C CYS A 92 4.93 15.31 0.35
N ASP A 93 4.12 16.24 0.84
CA ASP A 93 4.54 17.15 1.91
C ASP A 93 4.86 16.40 3.21
N ALA A 94 4.05 15.41 3.57
CA ALA A 94 4.29 14.58 4.75
C ALA A 94 5.56 13.74 4.59
N LEU A 95 5.76 13.08 3.44
CA LEU A 95 6.96 12.27 3.16
C LEU A 95 8.24 13.10 3.18
N ALA A 96 8.18 14.36 2.74
CA ALA A 96 9.33 15.26 2.75
C ALA A 96 9.66 15.85 4.14
N ASN A 97 8.64 16.09 4.99
CA ASN A 97 8.80 16.91 6.19
C ASN A 97 8.51 16.19 7.51
N ALA A 98 7.78 15.07 7.50
CA ALA A 98 7.42 14.34 8.72
C ALA A 98 8.62 13.57 9.28
N THR A 99 8.61 13.34 10.59
CA THR A 99 9.54 12.40 11.23
C THR A 99 8.93 11.00 11.18
N PRO A 100 9.54 10.04 10.45
CA PRO A 100 8.92 8.74 10.27
C PRO A 100 8.87 7.91 11.57
N GLN A 101 7.79 7.14 11.72
CA GLN A 101 7.67 6.11 12.75
C GLN A 101 8.21 4.78 12.25
N LEU A 102 9.03 4.11 13.07
CA LEU A 102 9.65 2.86 12.66
C LEU A 102 8.68 1.68 12.79
N LEU A 103 8.54 0.91 11.71
CA LEU A 103 7.93 -0.42 11.69
C LEU A 103 9.00 -1.45 11.31
N VAL A 104 9.11 -2.53 12.07
CA VAL A 104 10.07 -3.60 11.77
C VAL A 104 9.31 -4.77 11.18
N ALA A 105 9.63 -5.13 9.94
CA ALA A 105 9.02 -6.26 9.28
C ALA A 105 9.58 -7.58 9.83
N ALA A 106 8.71 -8.57 10.03
CA ALA A 106 9.11 -9.92 10.38
C ALA A 106 9.54 -10.71 9.14
N THR A 107 10.23 -11.83 9.35
CA THR A 107 10.61 -12.77 8.28
C THR A 107 9.49 -13.74 7.88
N SER A 108 8.38 -13.75 8.63
CA SER A 108 7.21 -14.57 8.33
C SER A 108 5.91 -13.89 8.81
N ALA A 109 4.79 -14.20 8.16
CA ALA A 109 3.48 -13.67 8.54
C ALA A 109 3.05 -14.04 9.97
N ALA A 110 3.46 -15.21 10.47
CA ALA A 110 3.14 -15.69 11.81
C ALA A 110 3.89 -14.93 12.92
N GLU A 111 5.03 -14.32 12.59
CA GLU A 111 5.85 -13.55 13.52
C GLU A 111 5.59 -12.04 13.42
N ALA A 112 4.83 -11.61 12.41
CA ALA A 112 4.54 -10.20 12.17
C ALA A 112 3.72 -9.62 13.33
N ALA A 113 4.29 -8.61 14.01
CA ALA A 113 3.57 -7.87 15.02
C ALA A 113 2.49 -7.00 14.36
N THR A 114 1.32 -6.92 15.00
CA THR A 114 0.24 -6.04 14.58
C THR A 114 0.53 -4.60 15.03
N ALA A 115 0.68 -3.70 14.08
CA ALA A 115 0.75 -2.26 14.32
C ALA A 115 -0.64 -1.64 14.17
N THR A 116 -1.12 -0.94 15.20
CA THR A 116 -2.35 -0.14 15.09
C THR A 116 -2.01 1.19 14.41
N VAL A 117 -2.63 1.44 13.25
CA VAL A 117 -2.42 2.65 12.45
C VAL A 117 -3.66 3.53 12.51
N VAL A 118 -3.44 4.85 12.62
CA VAL A 118 -4.48 5.86 12.47
C VAL A 118 -4.26 6.56 11.13
N PRO A 119 -5.18 6.43 10.17
CA PRO A 119 -5.02 7.00 8.82
C PRO A 119 -5.34 8.50 8.83
N ASP A 120 -4.49 9.31 9.47
CA ASP A 120 -4.70 10.76 9.63
C ASP A 120 -4.04 11.61 8.53
N GLY A 121 -3.31 11.00 7.61
CA GLY A 121 -2.56 11.69 6.57
C GLY A 121 -1.43 12.58 7.09
N GLN A 122 -0.95 12.34 8.31
CA GLN A 122 0.18 13.05 8.92
C GLN A 122 1.29 12.11 9.35
N VAL A 123 0.96 10.84 9.65
CA VAL A 123 1.96 9.86 10.05
C VAL A 123 2.58 9.16 8.83
N VAL A 124 3.89 9.34 8.70
CA VAL A 124 4.74 8.55 7.81
C VAL A 124 5.38 7.44 8.63
N TYR A 125 5.37 6.23 8.09
CA TYR A 125 6.07 5.08 8.61
C TYR A 125 7.30 4.78 7.75
N THR A 126 8.36 4.27 8.37
CA THR A 126 9.47 3.61 7.68
C THR A 126 9.45 2.14 8.06
N VAL A 127 9.15 1.28 7.10
CA VAL A 127 9.21 -0.16 7.27
C VAL A 127 10.64 -0.62 7.01
N THR A 128 11.28 -1.22 8.00
CA THR A 128 12.60 -1.86 7.84
C THR A 128 12.43 -3.33 7.51
N LEU A 129 12.87 -3.73 6.32
CA LEU A 129 12.81 -5.10 5.83
C LEU A 129 13.99 -5.95 6.34
N PRO A 130 13.78 -7.27 6.56
CA PRO A 130 14.86 -8.19 6.85
C PRO A 130 15.83 -8.28 5.66
N GLU A 131 17.11 -8.53 5.94
CA GLU A 131 18.13 -8.59 4.90
C GLU A 131 17.99 -9.85 4.04
N GLY A 132 17.78 -9.68 2.74
CA GLY A 132 17.72 -10.79 1.77
C GLY A 132 16.50 -11.70 1.90
N ALA A 133 15.44 -11.26 2.58
CA ALA A 133 14.20 -12.00 2.77
C ALA A 133 12.98 -11.10 2.58
N ALA A 134 11.82 -11.71 2.31
CA ALA A 134 10.55 -10.99 2.31
C ALA A 134 10.25 -10.44 3.71
N GLY A 135 9.61 -9.28 3.76
CA GLY A 135 9.22 -8.63 5.01
C GLY A 135 7.71 -8.67 5.22
N PHE A 136 7.28 -9.01 6.42
CA PHE A 136 5.87 -9.10 6.78
C PHE A 136 5.51 -8.08 7.86
N VAL A 137 4.48 -7.27 7.61
CA VAL A 137 3.91 -6.33 8.59
C VAL A 137 2.41 -6.57 8.68
N GLN A 138 1.88 -6.66 9.90
CA GLN A 138 0.43 -6.66 10.11
C GLN A 138 -0.03 -5.27 10.50
N LEU A 139 -1.02 -4.74 9.78
CA LEU A 139 -1.63 -3.46 10.08
C LEU A 139 -3.07 -3.65 10.56
N GLN A 140 -3.41 -3.00 11.66
CA GLN A 140 -4.78 -2.87 12.14
C GLN A 140 -5.18 -1.41 12.07
N ILE A 141 -6.14 -1.09 11.20
CA ILE A 141 -6.60 0.28 11.01
C ILE A 141 -7.90 0.46 11.78
N ALA A 142 -7.90 1.38 12.73
CA ALA A 142 -9.01 1.57 13.67
C ALA A 142 -10.01 2.63 13.20
N ASP A 143 -10.34 2.66 11.90
CA ASP A 143 -11.29 3.62 11.33
C ASP A 143 -12.27 2.97 10.34
N TRP A 144 -13.50 3.47 10.31
CA TRP A 144 -14.59 2.97 9.48
C TRP A 144 -14.63 3.66 8.11
N GLU A 145 -14.95 2.91 7.06
CA GLU A 145 -15.14 3.42 5.69
C GLU A 145 -13.94 4.20 5.11
N THR A 146 -12.72 3.74 5.37
CA THR A 146 -11.51 4.41 4.89
C THR A 146 -10.88 3.66 3.71
N THR A 147 -10.82 4.33 2.55
CA THR A 147 -9.93 3.90 1.46
C THR A 147 -8.51 4.22 1.88
N GLN A 148 -7.64 3.20 1.85
CA GLN A 148 -6.24 3.33 2.22
C GLN A 148 -5.40 3.54 0.97
N ALA A 149 -4.73 4.67 0.88
CA ALA A 149 -3.70 4.85 -0.13
C ALA A 149 -2.32 4.55 0.46
N PHE A 150 -1.57 3.74 -0.26
CA PHE A 150 -0.21 3.33 0.07
C PHE A 150 0.76 4.14 -0.76
N PHE A 151 1.51 5.02 -0.11
CA PHE A 151 2.57 5.77 -0.76
C PHE A 151 3.90 5.07 -0.51
N THR A 152 4.49 4.56 -1.59
CA THR A 152 5.75 3.82 -1.57
C THR A 152 6.52 4.06 -2.86
N THR A 153 7.80 3.71 -2.92
CA THR A 153 8.60 3.87 -4.14
C THR A 153 8.15 2.88 -5.22
N ALA A 154 8.24 3.30 -6.49
CA ALA A 154 7.74 2.54 -7.65
C ALA A 154 8.40 1.15 -7.83
N ASP A 155 9.57 0.93 -7.23
CA ASP A 155 10.38 -0.29 -7.32
C ASP A 155 10.04 -1.34 -6.25
N ILE A 156 9.09 -1.04 -5.35
CA ILE A 156 8.69 -1.97 -4.29
C ILE A 156 7.53 -2.83 -4.76
N ASP A 157 7.80 -4.13 -4.86
CA ASP A 157 6.77 -5.16 -4.97
C ASP A 157 6.24 -5.53 -3.59
N TYR A 158 4.92 -5.51 -3.43
CA TYR A 158 4.25 -6.00 -2.23
C TYR A 158 2.92 -6.68 -2.53
N GLN A 159 2.39 -7.40 -1.56
CA GLN A 159 1.08 -8.05 -1.59
C GLN A 159 0.35 -7.79 -0.28
N ILE A 160 -0.96 -7.50 -0.37
CA ILE A 160 -1.82 -7.34 0.80
C ILE A 160 -2.77 -8.55 0.89
N THR A 161 -2.72 -9.22 2.04
CA THR A 161 -3.61 -10.34 2.40
C THR A 161 -4.42 -9.99 3.64
N VAL A 162 -5.74 -10.16 3.59
CA VAL A 162 -6.64 -10.06 4.76
C VAL A 162 -7.06 -11.45 5.25
N GLU A 163 -7.56 -11.63 6.48
CA GLU A 163 -7.89 -12.96 7.07
C GLU A 163 -8.79 -13.85 6.20
N SER A 164 -9.60 -13.30 5.30
CA SER A 164 -10.38 -14.12 4.36
C SER A 164 -9.52 -14.80 3.28
N ASN A 165 -8.19 -14.66 3.33
CA ASN A 165 -7.21 -15.02 2.30
C ASN A 165 -7.57 -14.47 0.92
N SER A 166 -8.39 -13.42 0.89
CA SER A 166 -8.70 -12.70 -0.34
C SER A 166 -7.53 -11.78 -0.61
N GLN A 167 -6.73 -12.12 -1.62
CA GLN A 167 -5.81 -11.14 -2.17
C GLN A 167 -6.64 -9.96 -2.66
N VAL A 168 -6.27 -8.77 -2.21
CA VAL A 168 -6.88 -7.56 -2.76
C VAL A 168 -6.30 -7.41 -4.16
N GLU A 169 -7.14 -7.43 -5.19
CA GLU A 169 -6.73 -7.18 -6.56
C GLU A 169 -6.22 -5.74 -6.63
N GLN A 170 -4.89 -5.58 -6.66
CA GLN A 170 -4.27 -4.26 -6.61
C GLN A 170 -4.19 -3.67 -8.01
N PRO A 171 -4.84 -2.53 -8.29
CA PRO A 171 -4.46 -1.74 -9.45
C PRO A 171 -3.03 -1.24 -9.21
N ARG A 172 -2.05 -1.85 -9.89
CA ARG A 172 -0.65 -1.44 -9.90
C ARG A 172 -0.40 -0.28 -10.86
N GLU A 173 -1.42 0.48 -11.21
CA GLU A 173 -1.19 1.65 -12.05
C GLU A 173 -0.57 2.72 -11.16
N PRO A 174 0.68 3.16 -11.44
CA PRO A 174 1.30 4.21 -10.66
C PRO A 174 0.46 5.47 -10.82
N ALA A 175 -0.35 5.82 -9.80
CA ALA A 175 -0.80 7.19 -9.68
C ALA A 175 0.45 7.97 -9.24
N ALA A 176 0.93 8.86 -10.11
CA ALA A 176 2.18 9.58 -9.90
C ALA A 176 2.02 10.62 -8.78
N ALA A 177 2.09 10.17 -7.53
CA ALA A 177 2.25 11.05 -6.38
C ALA A 177 3.74 11.36 -6.21
N CYS A 178 4.11 12.64 -6.20
CA CYS A 178 5.51 13.08 -6.05
C CYS A 178 6.43 12.53 -7.17
N PRO A 179 6.17 12.86 -8.45
CA PRO A 179 6.93 12.31 -9.59
C PRO A 179 8.44 12.60 -9.52
N ASN A 180 8.84 13.66 -8.83
CA ASN A 180 10.24 14.03 -8.65
C ASN A 180 10.98 13.10 -7.67
N ASP A 181 10.27 12.45 -6.75
CA ASP A 181 10.83 11.62 -5.68
C ASP A 181 10.68 10.12 -5.96
N GLY A 182 10.08 9.74 -7.11
CA GLY A 182 9.86 8.35 -7.49
C GLY A 182 8.86 7.60 -6.60
N ILE A 183 8.04 8.35 -5.86
CA ILE A 183 6.96 7.82 -5.04
C ILE A 183 5.76 7.56 -5.94
N THR A 184 4.97 6.56 -5.58
CA THR A 184 3.73 6.20 -6.28
C THR A 184 2.63 6.08 -5.26
N ASP A 185 1.46 6.59 -5.62
CA ASP A 185 0.22 6.35 -4.88
C ASP A 185 -0.38 5.04 -5.40
N GLN A 186 -0.46 4.05 -4.52
CA GLN A 186 -1.16 2.81 -4.78
C GLN A 186 -2.38 2.74 -3.85
N ARG A 187 -3.56 3.01 -4.42
CA ARG A 187 -4.83 2.99 -3.67
C ARG A 187 -5.30 1.55 -3.54
N VAL A 188 -5.29 1.03 -2.30
CA VAL A 188 -5.75 -0.33 -2.02
C VAL A 188 -6.92 -0.27 -1.05
N PHE A 189 -8.05 -0.82 -1.49
CA PHE A 189 -9.25 -0.89 -0.67
C PHE A 189 -9.36 -2.26 -0.01
N PHE A 190 -9.40 -2.31 1.32
CA PHE A 190 -9.74 -3.53 2.06
C PHE A 190 -10.61 -3.25 3.29
N PRO A 191 -11.50 -4.19 3.66
CA PRO A 191 -12.40 -4.01 4.80
C PRO A 191 -11.64 -3.90 6.13
N HIS A 192 -12.11 -2.99 6.99
CA HIS A 192 -11.34 -2.34 8.07
C HIS A 192 -11.51 -2.94 9.48
N TRP A 193 -11.82 -4.24 9.59
CA TRP A 193 -11.97 -4.93 10.89
C TRP A 193 -11.02 -6.10 11.07
N THR A 194 -10.24 -6.38 10.04
CA THR A 194 -9.37 -7.53 9.95
C THR A 194 -7.95 -7.01 9.78
N PRO A 195 -6.98 -7.48 10.59
CA PRO A 195 -5.59 -7.17 10.34
C PRO A 195 -5.20 -7.52 8.91
N ALA A 196 -4.64 -6.56 8.19
CA ALA A 196 -4.08 -6.78 6.87
C ALA A 196 -2.60 -7.14 7.03
N THR A 197 -2.18 -8.24 6.41
CA THR A 197 -0.77 -8.60 6.30
C THR A 197 -0.24 -8.03 4.99
N ILE A 198 0.78 -7.18 5.09
CA ILE A 198 1.54 -6.69 3.95
C ILE A 198 2.82 -7.51 3.85
N GLU A 199 2.98 -8.19 2.73
CA GLU A 199 4.20 -8.89 2.35
C GLU A 199 4.97 -8.04 1.36
N PHE A 200 6.15 -7.56 1.75
CA PHE A 200 7.09 -6.87 0.88
C PHE A 200 8.06 -7.88 0.27
N SER A 201 8.36 -7.73 -1.01
CA SER A 201 9.33 -8.57 -1.71
C SER A 201 10.72 -8.48 -1.06
N ALA A 202 11.50 -9.56 -1.19
CA ALA A 202 12.92 -9.57 -0.83
C ALA A 202 13.77 -8.69 -1.78
N THR A 203 13.21 -8.32 -2.93
CA THR A 203 13.84 -7.42 -3.92
C THR A 203 13.35 -6.00 -3.71
N GLY A 204 14.26 -5.07 -3.43
CA GLY A 204 13.92 -3.66 -3.24
C GLY A 204 14.79 -2.97 -2.19
N PRO A 205 14.47 -1.71 -1.84
CA PRO A 205 15.11 -1.00 -0.75
C PRO A 205 14.82 -1.66 0.61
N ARG A 206 15.77 -1.56 1.55
CA ARG A 206 15.59 -2.08 2.92
C ARG A 206 14.66 -1.24 3.78
N GLU A 207 14.51 0.03 3.43
CA GLU A 207 13.66 0.97 4.11
C GLU A 207 12.57 1.41 3.14
N VAL A 208 11.33 1.08 3.48
CA VAL A 208 10.16 1.39 2.67
C VAL A 208 9.40 2.52 3.36
N PRO A 209 9.33 3.72 2.76
CA PRO A 209 8.40 4.73 3.25
C PRO A 209 6.98 4.21 3.02
N LEU A 210 6.14 4.38 4.04
CA LEU A 210 4.75 3.96 4.02
C LEU A 210 3.92 5.07 4.65
N MET A 211 2.99 5.61 3.89
CA MET A 211 1.97 6.51 4.42
C MET A 211 0.60 5.92 4.16
N ILE A 212 -0.31 6.15 5.09
CA ILE A 212 -1.68 5.63 5.04
C ILE A 212 -2.60 6.82 5.29
N ILE A 213 -3.48 7.08 4.33
CA ILE A 213 -4.44 8.17 4.37
C ILE A 213 -5.86 7.62 4.32
N GLN A 214 -6.78 8.34 4.96
CA GLN A 214 -8.20 8.17 4.77
C GLN A 214 -8.63 8.96 3.54
N GLN A 215 -9.15 8.29 2.50
CA GLN A 215 -9.99 8.98 1.51
C GLN A 215 -11.46 8.85 1.92
N GLN A 216 -12.16 9.99 1.93
CA GLN A 216 -13.61 10.08 2.13
C GLN A 216 -14.38 9.91 0.82
#